data_AF-A0AAJ5UCX8-F1
#
_entry.id   AF-A0AAJ5UCX8-F1
#
_cell.length_a   1.000
_cell.length_b   1.000
_cell.length_c   1.000
_cell.angle_alpha   90.00
_cell.angle_beta   90.00
_cell.angle_gamma   90.00
#
_symmetry.space_group_name_H-M   'P 1'
#
loop_
_entity.id
_entity.type
_entity.pdbx_description
1 polymer ?
#
loop_
_entity_poly.entity_id
_entity_poly.type
_entity_poly.pdbx_seq_one_letter_code
_entity_poly.pdbx_strand_id
1 'polypeptide(L)'
;MRFLLTLALCLSLLGCDSTDEKVIKVAKSTIAEQLMDPDAAKFSDVFVHRGEKGTTNKSNDSKKKVNYQFFTVCGSVNGKNAFGAYTGKTRFIVNLVDVDSESKPSVIHSAYENEGLRSSAVSAKKTEKPESLFEYIYWNKDCADEHHPKTYTGIK
;
A
#
# COMPACT_ATOMS: atom_id res chain seq x y z
N MET A 1 -30.63 -10.51 -38.38
CA MET A 1 -29.30 -11.02 -37.96
C MET A 1 -28.22 -9.97 -38.21
N ARG A 2 -28.14 -8.95 -37.35
CA ARG A 2 -27.10 -7.88 -37.41
C ARG A 2 -26.75 -7.33 -36.01
N PHE A 3 -27.36 -7.89 -34.96
CA PHE A 3 -27.23 -7.46 -33.55
C PHE A 3 -26.37 -8.40 -32.69
N LEU A 4 -25.64 -9.34 -33.31
CA LEU A 4 -24.84 -10.35 -32.60
C LEU A 4 -23.32 -10.15 -32.74
N LEU A 5 -22.87 -9.09 -33.43
CA LEU A 5 -21.44 -8.86 -33.70
C LEU A 5 -20.80 -7.73 -32.88
N THR A 6 -21.55 -7.00 -32.05
CA THR A 6 -21.05 -5.83 -31.32
C THR A 6 -20.74 -6.06 -29.84
N LEU A 7 -20.97 -7.25 -29.28
CA LEU A 7 -20.76 -7.51 -27.83
C LEU A 7 -19.38 -8.11 -27.49
N ALA A 8 -18.52 -8.38 -28.48
CA ALA A 8 -17.28 -9.15 -28.28
C ALA A 8 -15.99 -8.31 -28.19
N LEU A 9 -16.05 -6.98 -28.09
CA LEU A 9 -14.86 -6.11 -28.25
C LEU A 9 -14.49 -5.21 -27.05
N CYS A 10 -15.07 -5.40 -25.86
CA CYS A 10 -14.74 -4.59 -24.67
C CYS A 10 -14.14 -5.35 -23.48
N LEU A 11 -13.70 -6.60 -23.64
CA LEU A 11 -13.00 -7.34 -22.57
C LEU A 11 -11.46 -7.32 -22.70
N SER A 12 -10.90 -6.58 -23.64
CA SER A 12 -9.46 -6.44 -23.77
C SER A 12 -8.93 -5.33 -22.86
N LEU A 13 -8.16 -5.76 -21.83
CA LEU A 13 -7.13 -5.01 -21.08
C LEU A 13 -7.55 -4.36 -19.74
N LEU A 14 -8.06 -5.15 -18.80
CA LEU A 14 -7.56 -5.02 -17.42
C LEU A 14 -6.29 -5.87 -17.32
N GLY A 15 -5.23 -5.42 -17.99
CA GLY A 15 -3.90 -5.98 -17.77
C GLY A 15 -3.46 -5.60 -16.38
N CYS A 16 -3.85 -6.39 -15.38
CA CYS A 16 -3.25 -6.33 -14.05
C CYS A 16 -1.75 -6.53 -14.29
N ASP A 17 -0.96 -5.49 -14.06
CA ASP A 17 0.48 -5.56 -14.21
C ASP A 17 0.98 -6.65 -13.26
N SER A 18 1.68 -7.67 -13.79
CA SER A 18 2.26 -8.75 -12.99
C SER A 18 3.16 -8.20 -11.87
N THR A 19 3.69 -6.99 -12.06
CA THR A 19 4.50 -6.26 -11.07
C THR A 19 3.64 -5.76 -9.91
N ASP A 20 2.48 -5.14 -10.19
CA ASP A 20 1.56 -4.65 -9.17
C ASP A 20 1.04 -5.82 -8.32
N GLU A 21 0.72 -6.96 -8.95
CA GLU A 21 0.32 -8.18 -8.22
C GLU A 21 1.43 -8.68 -7.29
N LYS A 22 2.68 -8.69 -7.78
CA LYS A 22 3.86 -9.12 -7.01
C LYS A 22 4.08 -8.22 -5.78
N VAL A 23 4.02 -6.89 -5.93
CA VAL A 23 4.21 -5.95 -4.81
C VAL A 23 3.03 -5.96 -3.85
N ILE A 24 1.78 -6.08 -4.35
CA ILE A 24 0.59 -6.23 -3.49
C ILE A 24 0.69 -7.50 -2.66
N LYS A 25 1.14 -8.61 -3.25
CA LYS A 25 1.30 -9.88 -2.55
C LYS A 25 2.30 -9.76 -1.41
N VAL A 26 3.47 -9.17 -1.65
CA VAL A 26 4.48 -8.96 -0.60
C VAL A 26 3.95 -8.01 0.47
N ALA A 27 3.32 -6.89 0.09
CA ALA A 27 2.73 -5.95 1.04
C ALA A 27 1.69 -6.61 1.96
N LYS A 28 0.77 -7.41 1.40
CA LYS A 28 -0.24 -8.15 2.18
C LYS A 28 0.41 -9.13 3.15
N SER A 29 1.42 -9.90 2.72
CA SER A 29 2.16 -10.81 3.61
C SER A 29 2.80 -10.05 4.76
N THR A 30 3.51 -8.96 4.45
CA THR A 30 4.19 -8.13 5.45
C THR A 30 3.24 -7.56 6.49
N ILE A 31 2.05 -7.10 6.09
CA ILE A 31 1.06 -6.57 7.04
C ILE A 31 0.38 -7.70 7.81
N ALA A 32 0.05 -8.82 7.16
CA ALA A 32 -0.56 -9.97 7.83
C ALA A 32 0.34 -10.52 8.94
N GLU A 33 1.65 -10.64 8.69
CA GLU A 33 2.65 -11.10 9.66
C GLU A 33 2.75 -10.20 10.91
N GLN A 34 2.24 -8.97 10.87
CA GLN A 34 2.21 -8.04 12.00
C GLN A 34 0.92 -8.14 12.84
N LEU A 35 -0.08 -8.91 12.38
CA LEU A 35 -1.33 -9.12 13.10
C LEU A 35 -1.20 -10.25 14.13
N MET A 36 -2.12 -10.28 15.10
CA MET A 36 -2.19 -11.37 16.09
C MET A 36 -2.48 -12.74 15.46
N ASP A 37 -3.29 -12.77 14.41
CA ASP A 37 -3.62 -13.95 13.61
C ASP A 37 -3.37 -13.59 12.12
N PRO A 38 -2.19 -13.91 11.58
CA PRO A 38 -1.84 -13.58 10.19
C PRO A 38 -2.80 -14.18 9.17
N ASP A 39 -3.29 -15.39 9.41
CA ASP A 39 -4.17 -16.12 8.49
C ASP A 39 -5.60 -15.55 8.46
N ALA A 40 -5.98 -14.78 9.48
CA ALA A 40 -7.27 -14.09 9.52
C ALA A 40 -7.28 -12.72 8.84
N ALA A 41 -6.17 -12.28 8.24
CA ALA A 41 -6.07 -10.97 7.61
C ALA A 41 -7.08 -10.80 6.45
N LYS A 42 -7.95 -9.79 6.55
CA LYS A 42 -8.86 -9.39 5.48
C LYS A 42 -8.50 -8.02 4.92
N PHE A 43 -7.98 -8.02 3.69
CA PHE A 43 -7.58 -6.79 3.00
C PHE A 43 -8.71 -6.22 2.14
N SER A 44 -8.83 -4.91 2.11
CA SER A 44 -9.74 -4.18 1.22
C SER A 44 -9.11 -2.87 0.77
N ASP A 45 -9.66 -2.29 -0.31
CA ASP A 45 -9.30 -0.94 -0.76
C ASP A 45 -7.79 -0.80 -1.03
N VAL A 46 -7.19 -1.85 -1.61
CA VAL A 46 -5.74 -1.94 -1.85
C VAL A 46 -5.40 -1.32 -3.20
N PHE A 47 -4.46 -0.39 -3.20
CA PHE A 47 -3.97 0.29 -4.40
C PHE A 47 -2.46 0.50 -4.35
N VAL A 48 -1.86 0.80 -5.51
CA VAL A 48 -0.41 0.88 -5.70
C VAL A 48 -0.06 2.23 -6.31
N HIS A 49 0.90 2.90 -5.68
CA HIS A 49 1.60 4.05 -6.22
C HIS A 49 2.97 3.64 -6.73
N ARG A 50 3.30 4.09 -7.94
CA ARG A 50 4.63 3.86 -8.54
C ARG A 50 5.48 5.11 -8.33
N GLY A 51 6.58 4.93 -7.63
CA GLY A 51 7.53 5.99 -7.32
C GLY A 51 8.62 6.15 -8.38
N GLU A 52 9.78 6.62 -7.93
CA GLU A 52 10.96 6.74 -8.78
C GLU A 52 11.42 5.37 -9.32
N LYS A 53 11.94 5.40 -10.54
CA LYS A 53 12.64 4.28 -11.16
C LYS A 53 13.99 4.71 -11.66
N GLY A 54 14.93 3.77 -11.69
CA GLY A 54 16.25 4.05 -12.19
C GLY A 54 17.08 2.80 -12.39
N THR A 55 18.36 3.02 -12.59
CA THR A 55 19.33 1.95 -12.76
C THR A 55 20.47 2.18 -11.79
N THR A 56 20.84 1.14 -11.05
CA THR A 56 21.97 1.16 -10.10
C THR A 56 22.92 0.01 -10.38
N ASN A 57 24.09 0.03 -9.76
CA ASN A 57 25.00 -1.10 -9.79
C ASN A 57 24.46 -2.21 -8.88
N LYS A 58 24.61 -3.47 -9.30
CA LYS A 58 24.24 -4.61 -8.49
C LYS A 58 25.12 -4.62 -7.23
N SER A 59 24.51 -4.79 -6.06
CA SER A 59 25.20 -4.75 -4.76
C SER A 59 26.49 -5.61 -4.73
N ASN A 60 26.45 -6.78 -5.36
CA ASN A 60 27.56 -7.74 -5.37
C ASN A 60 28.41 -7.72 -6.67
N ASP A 61 28.10 -6.84 -7.63
CA ASP A 61 28.86 -6.71 -8.87
C ASP A 61 28.70 -5.30 -9.44
N SER A 62 29.66 -4.44 -9.11
CA SER A 62 29.68 -3.03 -9.52
C SER A 62 29.77 -2.81 -11.04
N LYS A 63 30.07 -3.87 -11.82
CA LYS A 63 30.11 -3.80 -13.29
C LYS A 63 28.75 -4.14 -13.91
N LYS A 64 27.84 -4.75 -13.15
CA LYS A 64 26.51 -5.12 -13.60
C LYS A 64 25.49 -4.09 -13.14
N LYS A 65 24.76 -3.51 -14.09
CA LYS A 65 23.64 -2.61 -13.82
C LYS A 65 22.33 -3.39 -13.64
N VAL A 66 21.48 -2.92 -12.74
CA VAL A 66 20.13 -3.46 -12.47
C VAL A 66 19.15 -2.31 -12.42
N ASN A 67 17.93 -2.53 -12.92
CA ASN A 67 16.87 -1.54 -12.77
C ASN A 67 16.16 -1.73 -11.43
N TYR A 68 15.66 -0.63 -10.90
CA TYR A 68 14.81 -0.62 -9.72
C TYR A 68 13.57 0.26 -9.97
N GLN A 69 12.49 -0.06 -9.27
CA GLN A 69 11.26 0.74 -9.22
C GLN A 69 10.74 0.75 -7.79
N PHE A 70 10.51 1.94 -7.24
CA PHE A 70 9.86 2.11 -5.94
C PHE A 70 8.35 1.99 -6.07
N PHE A 71 7.72 1.41 -5.06
CA PHE A 71 6.28 1.27 -4.94
C PHE A 71 5.82 1.64 -3.53
N THR A 72 4.63 2.23 -3.42
CA THR A 72 3.90 2.35 -2.17
C THR A 72 2.57 1.62 -2.33
N VAL A 73 2.35 0.58 -1.52
CA VAL A 73 1.07 -0.14 -1.46
C VAL A 73 0.29 0.35 -0.26
N CYS A 74 -0.90 0.87 -0.50
CA CYS A 74 -1.79 1.40 0.53
C CYS A 74 -3.08 0.59 0.55
N GLY A 75 -3.77 0.59 1.68
CA GLY A 75 -5.12 0.04 1.76
C GLY A 75 -5.62 -0.12 3.19
N SER A 76 -6.58 -1.01 3.37
CA SER A 76 -7.12 -1.36 4.69
C SER A 76 -6.97 -2.85 4.98
N VAL A 77 -6.72 -3.19 6.25
CA VAL A 77 -6.68 -4.55 6.77
C VAL A 77 -7.60 -4.65 7.99
N ASN A 78 -8.31 -5.77 8.10
CA ASN A 78 -9.07 -6.13 9.30
C ASN A 78 -8.52 -7.44 9.84
N GLY A 79 -8.04 -7.41 11.08
CA GLY A 79 -7.46 -8.55 11.78
C GLY A 79 -8.30 -8.95 12.99
N LYS A 80 -8.10 -10.18 13.46
CA LYS A 80 -8.69 -10.63 14.73
C LYS A 80 -7.83 -10.19 15.91
N ASN A 81 -8.47 -9.92 17.04
CA ASN A 81 -7.80 -9.80 18.33
C ASN A 81 -7.55 -11.18 18.97
N ALA A 82 -6.95 -11.19 20.16
CA ALA A 82 -6.68 -12.41 20.94
C ALA A 82 -7.94 -13.23 21.31
N PHE A 83 -9.13 -12.65 21.21
CA PHE A 83 -10.41 -13.34 21.45
C PHE A 83 -11.05 -13.88 20.15
N GLY A 84 -10.36 -13.76 19.01
CA GLY A 84 -10.83 -14.25 17.71
C GLY A 84 -11.85 -13.35 17.01
N ALA A 85 -12.12 -12.15 17.54
CA ALA A 85 -13.06 -11.20 16.98
C ALA A 85 -12.35 -10.16 16.10
N TYR A 86 -12.97 -9.79 14.97
CA TYR A 86 -12.49 -8.70 14.11
C TYR A 86 -12.67 -7.36 14.80
N THR A 87 -11.63 -6.53 14.79
CA THR A 87 -11.61 -5.24 15.50
C THR A 87 -11.98 -4.05 14.63
N GLY A 88 -12.15 -4.27 13.33
CA GLY A 88 -12.48 -3.24 12.36
C GLY A 88 -11.37 -3.02 11.35
N LYS A 89 -11.69 -2.27 10.30
CA LYS A 89 -10.71 -1.94 9.26
C LYS A 89 -9.73 -0.88 9.76
N THR A 90 -8.47 -1.10 9.46
CA THR A 90 -7.35 -0.24 9.82
C THR A 90 -6.50 -0.01 8.58
N ARG A 91 -6.09 1.24 8.36
CA ARG A 91 -5.28 1.61 7.18
C ARG A 91 -3.86 1.09 7.32
N PHE A 92 -3.24 0.73 6.20
CA PHE A 92 -1.83 0.34 6.14
C PHE A 92 -1.12 0.97 4.94
N ILE A 93 0.20 1.05 5.06
CA ILE A 93 1.13 1.41 3.99
C ILE A 93 2.32 0.44 3.97
N VAL A 94 2.83 0.14 2.78
CA VAL A 94 4.07 -0.60 2.60
C VAL A 94 4.86 0.04 1.47
N ASN A 95 6.07 0.50 1.76
CA ASN A 95 7.03 0.99 0.78
C ASN A 95 7.94 -0.17 0.35
N LEU A 96 7.99 -0.44 -0.96
CA LEU A 96 8.78 -1.52 -1.55
C LEU A 96 9.70 -0.98 -2.65
N VAL A 97 10.73 -1.76 -2.95
CA VAL A 97 11.52 -1.63 -4.18
C VAL A 97 11.53 -2.98 -4.89
N ASP A 98 11.17 -2.99 -6.17
CA ASP A 98 11.41 -4.14 -7.03
C ASP A 98 12.71 -3.92 -7.82
N VAL A 99 13.57 -4.94 -7.82
CA VAL A 99 14.86 -4.91 -8.51
C VAL A 99 14.90 -6.11 -9.45
N ASP A 100 15.13 -5.89 -10.75
CA ASP A 100 15.03 -6.94 -11.78
C ASP A 100 15.89 -8.19 -11.50
N SER A 101 16.97 -8.04 -10.73
CA SER A 101 17.86 -9.15 -10.37
C SER A 101 17.42 -9.97 -9.15
N GLU A 102 16.35 -9.56 -8.48
CA GLU A 102 15.80 -10.19 -7.28
C GLU A 102 14.49 -10.94 -7.60
N SER A 103 14.26 -12.06 -6.92
CA SER A 103 13.08 -12.90 -7.17
C SER A 103 11.78 -12.31 -6.59
N LYS A 104 11.89 -11.42 -5.61
CA LYS A 104 10.76 -10.74 -4.95
C LYS A 104 11.13 -9.28 -4.63
N PRO A 105 10.15 -8.37 -4.53
CA PRO A 105 10.41 -7.00 -4.10
C PRO A 105 10.86 -6.98 -2.65
N SER A 106 11.72 -6.03 -2.31
CA SER A 106 12.24 -5.81 -0.98
C SER A 106 11.41 -4.76 -0.25
N VAL A 107 11.03 -5.03 1.00
CA VAL A 107 10.29 -4.09 1.85
C VAL A 107 11.26 -3.10 2.48
N ILE A 108 11.01 -1.81 2.26
CA ILE A 108 11.79 -0.70 2.85
C ILE A 108 11.18 -0.32 4.18
N HIS A 109 9.86 -0.17 4.20
CA HIS A 109 9.11 0.25 5.38
C HIS A 109 7.67 -0.25 5.30
N SER A 110 7.06 -0.49 6.44
CA SER A 110 5.64 -0.81 6.55
C SER A 110 5.08 -0.24 7.84
N ALA A 111 3.86 0.26 7.78
CA ALA A 111 3.14 0.75 8.94
C ALA A 111 1.64 0.49 8.77
N TYR A 112 0.94 0.27 9.87
CA TYR A 112 -0.51 0.36 9.90
C TYR A 112 -0.95 1.27 11.03
N GLU A 113 -2.12 1.87 10.83
CA GLU A 113 -2.68 2.85 11.73
C GLU A 113 -2.98 2.20 13.09
N ASN A 114 -2.42 2.74 14.17
CA ASN A 114 -2.67 2.26 15.53
C ASN A 114 -3.04 3.43 16.45
N GLU A 115 -3.47 3.12 17.67
CA GLU A 115 -3.94 4.14 18.63
C GLU A 115 -2.90 5.23 18.90
N GLY A 116 -1.62 4.89 18.99
CA GLY A 116 -0.54 5.87 19.20
C GLY A 116 -0.40 6.85 18.04
N LEU A 117 -0.56 6.37 16.81
CA LEU A 117 -0.50 7.21 15.61
C LEU A 117 -1.79 8.00 15.36
N ARG A 118 -2.93 7.55 15.92
CA ARG A 118 -4.23 8.26 15.85
C ARG A 118 -4.35 9.41 16.84
N SER A 119 -3.89 9.19 18.06
CA SER A 119 -4.11 10.10 19.21
C SER A 119 -3.23 11.35 19.20
N SER A 120 -2.23 11.42 18.31
CA SER A 120 -1.33 12.55 18.18
C SER A 120 -1.63 13.33 16.91
N ALA A 121 -2.16 14.56 17.03
CA ALA A 121 -2.28 15.46 15.90
C ALA A 121 -0.99 16.29 15.75
N VAL A 122 -0.28 16.15 14.63
CA VAL A 122 0.92 16.96 14.34
C VAL A 122 0.56 18.43 14.13
N SER A 123 -0.69 18.67 13.73
CA SER A 123 -1.23 20.00 13.43
C SER A 123 -2.14 20.59 14.53
N ALA A 124 -2.26 19.98 15.72
CA ALA A 124 -3.05 20.57 16.81
C ALA A 124 -2.37 21.86 17.30
N LYS A 125 -2.91 23.07 17.07
CA LYS A 125 -4.16 23.60 17.65
C LYS A 125 -4.92 24.63 16.77
N LYS A 126 -4.59 24.80 15.47
CA LYS A 126 -5.14 25.93 14.66
C LYS A 126 -5.76 25.59 13.30
N THR A 127 -5.84 24.31 12.90
CA THR A 127 -6.39 23.95 11.59
C THR A 127 -7.81 23.37 11.70
N GLU A 128 -8.64 23.63 10.68
CA GLU A 128 -9.98 23.06 10.56
C GLU A 128 -9.94 21.55 10.24
N LYS A 129 -8.81 21.08 9.70
CA LYS A 129 -8.58 19.70 9.26
C LYS A 129 -7.31 19.12 9.91
N PRO A 130 -7.38 18.71 11.19
CA PRO A 130 -6.22 18.15 11.89
C PRO A 130 -5.85 16.76 11.32
N GLU A 131 -4.58 16.59 10.95
CA GLU A 131 -4.00 15.29 10.58
C GLU A 131 -3.53 14.54 11.83
N SER A 132 -3.82 13.26 11.90
CA SER A 132 -3.16 12.32 12.82
C SER A 132 -1.69 12.11 12.41
N LEU A 133 -0.85 11.58 13.30
CA LEU A 133 0.54 11.21 12.96
C LEU A 133 0.58 10.23 11.79
N PHE A 134 -0.34 9.25 11.75
CA PHE A 134 -0.40 8.30 10.63
C PHE A 134 -0.62 9.02 9.30
N GLU A 135 -1.52 10.02 9.30
CA GLU A 135 -1.82 10.78 8.10
C GLU A 135 -0.67 11.67 7.67
N TYR A 136 -0.10 12.40 8.61
CA TYR A 136 1.00 13.34 8.35
C TYR A 136 2.26 12.62 7.85
N ILE A 137 2.63 11.50 8.49
CA ILE A 137 3.88 10.80 8.19
C ILE A 137 3.72 9.91 6.95
N TYR A 138 2.57 9.25 6.80
CA TYR A 138 2.37 8.19 5.82
C TYR A 138 1.24 8.49 4.84
N TRP A 139 -0.01 8.53 5.29
CA TRP A 139 -1.17 8.45 4.39
C TRP A 139 -1.29 9.64 3.44
N ASN A 140 -1.31 10.87 3.96
CA ASN A 140 -1.52 12.07 3.15
C ASN A 140 -0.30 12.43 2.29
N LYS A 141 0.84 11.82 2.59
CA LYS A 141 2.10 12.01 1.89
C LYS A 141 2.27 11.00 0.74
N ASP A 142 2.06 9.72 1.02
CA ASP A 142 2.44 8.63 0.12
C ASP A 142 1.23 7.89 -0.49
N CYS A 143 0.03 8.03 0.07
CA CYS A 143 -1.18 7.33 -0.39
C CYS A 143 -2.23 8.25 -1.03
N ALA A 144 -2.19 9.54 -0.73
CA ALA A 144 -3.21 10.46 -1.20
C ALA A 144 -3.03 10.85 -2.67
N ASP A 145 -4.08 10.69 -3.46
CA ASP A 145 -4.16 11.05 -4.88
C ASP A 145 -5.56 11.58 -5.25
N GLU A 146 -5.84 11.74 -6.54
CA GLU A 146 -7.13 12.23 -7.05
C GLU A 146 -8.32 11.30 -6.72
N HIS A 147 -8.10 9.98 -6.70
CA HIS A 147 -9.08 8.94 -6.40
C HIS A 147 -9.09 8.54 -4.92
N HIS A 148 -7.99 8.76 -4.21
CA HIS A 148 -7.80 8.47 -2.79
C HIS A 148 -7.45 9.77 -2.04
N PRO A 149 -8.43 10.64 -1.72
CA PRO A 149 -8.13 11.95 -1.16
C PRO A 149 -7.50 11.86 0.24
N LYS A 150 -6.81 12.94 0.61
CA LYS A 150 -6.29 13.14 1.98
C LYS A 150 -7.38 12.99 3.02
N THR A 151 -7.00 12.44 4.17
CA THR A 151 -7.88 12.26 5.32
C THR A 151 -7.37 13.06 6.52
N TYR A 152 -8.27 13.37 7.45
CA TYR A 152 -7.99 14.24 8.58
C TYR A 152 -8.69 13.71 9.83
N THR A 153 -8.12 12.68 10.46
CA THR A 153 -8.66 11.99 11.63
C THR A 153 -7.97 12.38 12.93
N GLY A 154 -7.09 13.37 12.91
CA GLY A 154 -6.41 13.87 14.10
C GLY A 154 -7.39 14.40 15.15
N ILE A 155 -7.21 14.00 16.40
CA ILE A 155 -8.00 14.52 17.53
C ILE A 155 -7.42 15.87 17.96
N LYS A 156 -8.27 16.87 18.20
CA LYS A 156 -7.89 18.21 18.68
C LYS A 156 -7.58 18.24 20.17
#